data_AF-A0A9X7W1U1-F1
#
_entry.id   AF-A0A9X7W1U1-F1
#
_cell.length_a   1.000
_cell.length_b   1.000
_cell.length_c   1.000
_cell.angle_alpha   90.00
_cell.angle_beta   90.00
_cell.angle_gamma   90.00
#
_symmetry.space_group_name_H-M   'P 1'
#
loop_
_entity.id
_entity.type
_entity.pdbx_description
1 polymer ?
#
loop_
_entity_poly.entity_id
_entity_poly.type
_entity_poly.pdbx_seq_one_letter_code
_entity_poly.pdbx_strand_id
1 'polypeptide(L)'
;MMMLEKQLGHIDYINQLIDDLDAEIEERMTPFSEDLELIDTIPGIGMQTVQQILAEIGTDMSRYPSAKHLCSWAGLTPGHDESAGKKRSTKVRKGNLKLRNALT
;
A
#
# COMPACT_ATOMS: atom_id res chain seq x y z
N MET A 1 -0.75 -39.89 8.36
CA MET A 1 0.34 -39.62 9.31
C MET A 1 -0.05 -38.36 10.04
N MET A 2 -0.34 -38.43 11.34
CA MET A 2 -1.00 -37.39 12.14
C MET A 2 -0.41 -35.97 11.95
N MET A 3 0.90 -35.86 11.71
CA MET A 3 1.58 -34.59 11.45
C MET A 3 1.08 -33.89 10.17
N LEU A 4 0.88 -34.66 9.10
CA LEU A 4 0.50 -34.13 7.78
C LEU A 4 -0.97 -33.68 7.79
N GLU A 5 -1.83 -34.43 8.48
CA GLU A 5 -3.23 -34.05 8.72
C GLU A 5 -3.35 -32.78 9.56
N LYS A 6 -2.51 -32.61 10.59
CA LYS A 6 -2.46 -31.39 11.39
C LYS A 6 -1.94 -30.19 10.60
N GLN A 7 -0.96 -30.37 9.73
CA GLN A 7 -0.45 -29.29 8.88
C GLN A 7 -1.50 -28.84 7.84
N LEU A 8 -2.19 -29.77 7.19
CA LEU A 8 -3.24 -29.44 6.24
C LEU A 8 -4.39 -28.69 6.90
N GLY A 9 -4.89 -29.17 8.05
CA GLY A 9 -5.95 -28.47 8.77
C GLY A 9 -5.55 -27.07 9.25
N HIS A 10 -4.25 -26.81 9.49
CA HIS A 10 -3.78 -25.47 9.82
C HIS A 10 -3.71 -24.55 8.60
N ILE A 11 -3.37 -25.08 7.42
CA ILE A 11 -3.44 -24.34 6.16
C ILE A 11 -4.89 -23.95 5.87
N ASP A 12 -5.83 -24.89 6.01
CA ASP A 12 -7.25 -24.62 5.79
C ASP A 12 -7.79 -23.56 6.76
N TYR A 13 -7.40 -23.63 8.04
CA TYR A 13 -7.77 -22.62 9.03
C TYR A 13 -7.22 -21.23 8.69
N ILE A 14 -5.95 -21.14 8.30
CA ILE A 14 -5.34 -19.86 7.91
C ILE A 14 -6.03 -19.31 6.65
N ASN A 15 -6.34 -20.15 5.67
CA ASN A 15 -7.07 -19.72 4.47
C ASN A 15 -8.44 -19.17 4.83
N GLN A 16 -9.19 -19.84 5.72
CA GLN A 16 -10.48 -19.33 6.18
C GLN A 16 -10.35 -17.96 6.87
N LEU A 17 -9.32 -17.78 7.71
CA LEU A 17 -9.06 -16.49 8.33
C LEU A 17 -8.70 -15.39 7.32
N ILE A 18 -7.98 -15.74 6.24
CA ILE A 18 -7.69 -14.80 5.15
C ILE A 18 -9.00 -14.39 4.47
N ASP A 19 -9.85 -15.35 4.12
CA ASP A 19 -11.13 -15.08 3.46
C ASP A 19 -12.05 -14.20 4.33
N ASP A 20 -12.12 -14.47 5.64
CA ASP A 20 -12.93 -13.69 6.58
C ASP A 20 -12.41 -12.23 6.67
N LEU A 21 -11.09 -12.04 6.69
CA LEU A 21 -10.47 -10.72 6.73
C LEU A 21 -10.63 -9.96 5.41
N ASP A 22 -10.53 -10.65 4.27
CA ASP A 22 -10.74 -10.06 2.95
C ASP A 22 -12.18 -9.53 2.82
N ALA A 23 -13.17 -10.29 3.30
CA ALA A 23 -14.56 -9.85 3.35
C ALA A 23 -14.76 -8.62 4.26
N GLU A 24 -14.13 -8.60 5.43
CA GLU A 24 -14.18 -7.45 6.34
C GLU A 24 -13.53 -6.20 5.73
N ILE A 25 -12.41 -6.36 5.00
CA ILE A 25 -11.77 -5.27 4.27
C ILE A 25 -12.74 -4.72 3.21
N GLU A 26 -13.38 -5.58 2.42
CA GLU A 26 -14.33 -5.15 1.39
C GLU A 26 -15.51 -4.35 1.99
N GLU A 27 -16.08 -4.81 3.10
CA GLU A 27 -17.16 -4.10 3.80
C GLU A 27 -16.71 -2.71 4.28
N ARG A 28 -15.54 -2.61 4.91
CA ARG A 28 -15.00 -1.34 5.40
C ARG A 28 -14.60 -0.38 4.28
N MET A 29 -14.37 -0.90 3.09
CA MET A 29 -13.94 -0.15 1.92
C MET A 29 -15.12 0.31 1.04
N THR A 30 -16.32 -0.24 1.27
CA THR A 30 -17.57 0.16 0.61
C THR A 30 -17.84 1.69 0.64
N PRO A 31 -17.58 2.42 1.75
CA PRO A 31 -17.78 3.88 1.79
C PRO A 31 -16.84 4.67 0.87
N PHE A 32 -15.78 4.04 0.36
CA PHE A 32 -14.74 4.67 -0.45
C PHE A 32 -14.74 4.16 -1.90
N SER A 33 -15.87 3.61 -2.37
CA SER A 33 -15.98 3.02 -3.71
C SER A 33 -15.56 3.98 -4.83
N GLU A 34 -15.91 5.26 -4.73
CA GLU A 34 -15.52 6.28 -5.72
C GLU A 34 -13.98 6.47 -5.78
N ASP A 35 -13.31 6.48 -4.63
CA ASP A 35 -11.85 6.59 -4.56
C ASP A 35 -11.17 5.33 -5.11
N LEU A 36 -11.75 4.15 -4.85
CA LEU A 36 -11.26 2.87 -5.38
C LEU A 36 -11.38 2.81 -6.91
N GLU A 37 -12.54 3.16 -7.46
CA GLU A 37 -12.76 3.20 -8.91
C GLU A 37 -11.78 4.16 -9.60
N LEU A 38 -11.51 5.31 -8.98
CA LEU A 38 -10.56 6.27 -9.53
C LEU A 38 -9.13 5.73 -9.58
N ILE A 39 -8.67 5.03 -8.54
CA ILE A 39 -7.32 4.43 -8.52
C ILE A 39 -7.26 3.19 -9.44
N ASP A 40 -8.33 2.42 -9.55
CA ASP A 40 -8.44 1.26 -10.44
C ASP A 40 -8.35 1.63 -11.94
N THR A 41 -8.61 2.90 -12.29
CA THR A 41 -8.36 3.38 -13.66
C THR A 41 -6.89 3.33 -14.08
N ILE A 42 -5.95 3.18 -13.14
CA ILE A 42 -4.52 3.08 -13.41
C ILE A 42 -4.20 1.66 -13.91
N PRO A 43 -3.81 1.50 -15.18
CA PRO A 43 -3.58 0.18 -15.75
C PRO A 43 -2.40 -0.52 -15.06
N GLY A 44 -2.61 -1.79 -14.69
CA GLY A 44 -1.58 -2.63 -14.06
C GLY A 44 -1.59 -2.63 -12.54
N ILE A 45 -2.51 -1.91 -11.90
CA ILE A 45 -2.75 -1.99 -10.45
C ILE A 45 -3.96 -2.90 -10.22
N GLY A 46 -3.82 -3.93 -9.38
CA GLY A 46 -4.94 -4.81 -9.01
C GLY A 46 -5.71 -4.26 -7.80
N MET A 47 -6.96 -4.70 -7.60
CA MET A 47 -7.83 -4.23 -6.51
C MET A 47 -7.19 -4.31 -5.13
N GLN A 48 -6.47 -5.40 -4.81
CA GLN A 48 -5.74 -5.53 -3.54
C GLN A 48 -4.68 -4.44 -3.35
N THR A 49 -3.99 -4.08 -4.44
CA THR A 49 -3.01 -2.99 -4.44
C THR A 49 -3.70 -1.64 -4.29
N VAL A 50 -4.86 -1.44 -4.92
CA VAL A 50 -5.69 -0.24 -4.74
C VAL A 50 -6.11 -0.09 -3.27
N GLN A 51 -6.61 -1.17 -2.66
CA GLN A 51 -7.00 -1.19 -1.25
C GLN A 51 -5.81 -0.86 -0.33
N GLN A 52 -4.63 -1.44 -0.62
CA GLN A 52 -3.41 -1.14 0.12
C GLN A 52 -2.97 0.31 -0.04
N ILE A 53 -3.06 0.88 -1.26
CA ILE A 53 -2.74 2.29 -1.50
C ILE A 53 -3.67 3.16 -0.66
N LEU A 54 -4.99 2.96 -0.74
CA LEU A 54 -5.98 3.75 -0.03
C LEU A 54 -5.81 3.64 1.50
N ALA A 55 -5.51 2.44 2.01
CA ALA A 55 -5.23 2.23 3.43
C ALA A 55 -4.00 3.00 3.91
N GLU A 56 -2.98 3.16 3.07
CA GLU A 56 -1.74 3.87 3.42
C GLU A 56 -1.84 5.39 3.23
N ILE A 57 -2.50 5.87 2.16
CA ILE A 57 -2.62 7.31 1.87
C ILE A 57 -3.80 7.96 2.62
N GLY A 58 -4.83 7.17 2.95
CA GLY A 58 -6.11 7.62 3.48
C GLY A 58 -6.98 8.34 2.45
N THR A 59 -8.17 8.79 2.84
CA THR A 59 -9.11 9.48 1.93
C THR A 59 -8.95 11.01 1.95
N ASP A 60 -8.36 11.54 3.02
CA ASP A 60 -8.09 12.97 3.14
C ASP A 60 -6.78 13.36 2.43
N MET A 61 -6.90 13.86 1.21
CA MET A 61 -5.77 14.37 0.41
C MET A 61 -5.27 15.75 0.87
N SER A 62 -5.98 16.47 1.76
CA SER A 62 -5.53 17.77 2.26
C SER A 62 -4.26 17.68 3.12
N ARG A 63 -3.97 16.48 3.65
CA ARG A 63 -2.72 16.17 4.36
C ARG A 63 -1.47 16.37 3.50
N TYR A 64 -1.60 16.34 2.17
CA TYR A 64 -0.50 16.56 1.23
C TYR A 64 -0.70 17.87 0.48
N PRO A 65 0.23 18.83 0.56
CA PRO A 65 0.14 20.09 -0.19
C PRO A 65 0.12 19.92 -1.72
N SER A 66 0.58 18.78 -2.24
CA SER A 66 0.57 18.46 -3.68
C SER A 66 0.86 16.96 -3.89
N ALA A 67 0.57 16.43 -5.07
CA ALA A 67 0.97 15.07 -5.47
C ALA A 67 2.49 14.80 -5.30
N LYS A 68 3.36 15.80 -5.55
CA LYS A 68 4.82 15.66 -5.35
C LYS A 68 5.19 15.38 -3.89
N HIS A 69 4.44 15.96 -2.95
CA HIS A 69 4.65 15.74 -1.52
C HIS A 69 4.22 14.33 -1.12
N LEU A 70 3.13 13.80 -1.69
CA LEU A 70 2.73 12.40 -1.53
C LEU A 70 3.83 11.45 -2.06
N CYS A 71 4.32 11.66 -3.28
CA CYS A 71 5.39 10.83 -3.86
C CYS A 71 6.68 10.88 -3.03
N SER A 72 7.01 12.06 -2.48
CA SER A 72 8.17 12.22 -1.61
C SER A 72 7.99 11.54 -0.26
N TRP A 73 6.78 11.56 0.31
CA TRP A 73 6.44 10.84 1.53
C TRP A 73 6.45 9.33 1.33
N ALA A 74 5.92 8.85 0.20
CA ALA A 74 5.97 7.45 -0.22
C ALA A 74 7.41 6.95 -0.45
N GLY A 75 8.39 7.86 -0.59
CA GLY A 75 9.77 7.48 -0.88
C GLY A 75 9.94 6.99 -2.32
N LEU A 76 9.20 7.57 -3.26
CA LEU A 76 9.34 7.32 -4.71
C LEU A 76 10.27 8.32 -5.39
N THR A 77 10.61 9.42 -4.69
CA THR A 77 11.47 10.48 -5.24
C THR A 77 12.90 10.38 -4.70
N PRO A 78 13.93 10.63 -5.54
CA PRO A 78 15.31 10.72 -5.08
C PRO A 78 15.47 11.83 -4.02
N GLY A 79 16.40 11.60 -3.08
CA GLY A 79 16.66 12.57 -2.01
C GLY A 79 17.26 13.86 -2.56
N HIS A 80 16.76 15.00 -2.09
CA HIS A 80 17.33 16.31 -2.37
C HIS A 80 18.15 16.78 -1.16
N ASP A 81 19.39 16.33 -1.05
CA ASP A 81 20.33 16.72 0.01
C ASP A 81 21.48 17.57 -0.57
N GLU A 82 21.34 18.89 -0.45
CA GLU A 82 22.28 19.88 -0.94
C GLU A 82 22.63 20.88 0.16
N SER A 83 23.92 21.16 0.31
CA SER A 83 24.42 22.16 1.26
C SER A 83 25.45 23.03 0.57
N ALA A 84 25.28 24.35 0.66
CA ALA A 84 26.17 25.34 0.04
C ALA A 84 26.50 25.05 -1.45
N GLY A 85 25.50 24.64 -2.24
CA GLY A 85 25.67 24.35 -3.67
C GLY A 85 26.26 22.97 -3.97
N LYS A 86 26.57 22.15 -2.96
CA LYS A 86 27.14 20.80 -3.13
C LYS A 86 26.11 19.73 -2.79
N LYS A 87 25.81 18.87 -3.77
CA LYS A 87 24.97 17.68 -3.58
C LYS A 87 25.73 16.66 -2.74
N ARG A 88 25.15 16.26 -1.60
CA ARG A 88 25.74 15.30 -0.67
C ARG A 88 25.22 13.88 -0.90
N SER A 89 23.89 13.74 -1.01
CA SER A 89 23.23 12.44 -1.17
C SER A 89 21.99 12.56 -2.06
N THR A 90 21.82 11.57 -2.93
CA THR A 90 20.62 11.43 -3.79
C THR A 90 19.78 10.22 -3.38
N LYS A 91 20.16 9.54 -2.29
CA LYS A 91 19.51 8.31 -1.84
C LYS A 91 18.04 8.60 -1.51
N VAL A 92 17.17 7.78 -2.07
CA VAL A 92 15.74 7.78 -1.78
C VAL A 92 15.54 7.57 -0.27
N ARG A 93 14.70 8.41 0.36
CA ARG A 93 14.38 8.25 1.78
C ARG A 93 13.62 6.94 2.00
N LYS A 94 13.64 6.40 3.23
CA LYS A 94 12.95 5.13 3.54
C LYS A 94 11.46 5.17 3.17
N GLY A 95 10.80 6.33 3.31
CA GLY A 95 9.41 6.55 2.93
C GLY A 95 8.43 5.60 3.61
N ASN A 96 7.20 5.53 3.09
CA ASN A 96 6.26 4.48 3.44
C ASN A 96 6.64 3.19 2.69
N LEU A 97 7.19 2.22 3.42
CA LEU A 97 7.67 0.96 2.85
C LEU A 97 6.54 0.14 2.21
N LYS A 98 5.37 0.12 2.84
CA LYS A 98 4.21 -0.66 2.36
C LYS A 98 3.68 -0.08 1.07
N LEU A 99 3.50 1.24 1.02
CA LEU A 99 3.06 1.94 -0.20
C LEU A 99 4.10 1.82 -1.32
N ARG A 100 5.39 1.88 -1.00
CA ARG A 100 6.45 1.74 -2.00
C ARG A 100 6.49 0.33 -2.60
N ASN A 101 6.34 -0.70 -1.77
CA ASN A 101 6.28 -2.09 -2.24
C ASN A 101 4.99 -2.39 -3.03
N ALA A 102 3.90 -1.68 -2.75
CA ALA A 102 2.68 -1.78 -3.55
C ALA A 102 2.86 -1.20 -4.98
N LEU A 103 3.84 -0.31 -5.16
CA LEU A 103 4.04 0.47 -6.38
C LEU A 103 5.32 0.10 -7.17
N THR A 104 6.12 -0.86 -6.69
CA THR A 104 7.40 -1.29 -7.30
C THR A 104 7.43 -2.79 -7.47
#